data_AF-A0A816HQJ8-F1
#
_entry.id   AF-A0A816HQJ8-F1
#
_cell.length_a   1.000
_cell.length_b   1.000
_cell.length_c   1.000
_cell.angle_alpha   90.00
_cell.angle_beta   90.00
_cell.angle_gamma   90.00
#
_symmetry.space_group_name_H-M   'P 1'
#
loop_
_entity.id
_entity.type
_entity.pdbx_description
1 polymer ?
#
loop_
_entity_poly.entity_id
_entity_poly.type
_entity_poly.pdbx_seq_one_letter_code
_entity_poly.pdbx_strand_id
1 'polypeptide(L)'
;PYYKQQQPSPLTWPHTMDFEANYDCSQGCYTQSFPGLWTIPIHMYQDFDGRNCTTIGSDHCRVPRTPERFAQYLKHNLNRHLYSNHAPFVMAFDSYWLNEPYMGWRQEGLKLFIEHTLRHHPNDVYFVRMIDIINWMKQPVSLKQMKEGYLADIG
;
A
#
# COMPACT_ATOMS: atom_id res chain seq x y z
N PRO A 1 16.83 -15.78 28.69
CA PRO A 1 16.11 -16.35 27.52
C PRO A 1 15.75 -15.23 26.55
N TYR A 2 16.69 -14.98 25.64
CA TYR A 2 16.68 -13.91 24.64
C TYR A 2 15.41 -14.02 23.80
N TYR A 3 14.51 -13.04 23.89
CA TYR A 3 13.46 -12.88 22.90
C TYR A 3 14.17 -12.64 21.57
N LYS A 4 14.15 -13.63 20.68
CA LYS A 4 14.37 -13.40 19.26
C LYS A 4 13.34 -12.34 18.88
N GLN A 5 13.80 -11.10 18.72
CA GLN A 5 13.03 -10.04 18.08
C GLN A 5 12.56 -10.65 16.76
N GLN A 6 11.27 -10.97 16.70
CA GLN A 6 10.62 -11.30 15.44
C GLN A 6 11.00 -10.17 14.49
N GLN A 7 11.63 -10.50 13.36
CA GLN A 7 11.91 -9.48 12.35
C GLN A 7 10.59 -8.73 12.13
N PRO A 8 10.56 -7.39 12.31
CA PRO A 8 9.35 -6.65 12.08
C PRO A 8 8.87 -6.99 10.67
N SER A 9 7.57 -7.25 10.53
CA SER A 9 6.95 -7.42 9.21
C SER A 9 7.50 -6.33 8.29
N PRO A 10 7.96 -6.64 7.06
CA PRO A 10 8.44 -5.61 6.14
C PRO A 10 7.35 -4.58 5.80
N LEU A 11 6.10 -4.88 6.18
CA LEU A 11 4.95 -4.02 6.06
C LEU A 11 4.73 -3.22 7.35
N THR A 12 5.35 -2.04 7.42
CA THR A 12 5.17 -1.09 8.52
C THR A 12 3.90 -0.24 8.35
N TRP A 13 3.24 0.09 9.47
CA TRP A 13 2.16 1.07 9.49
C TRP A 13 2.70 2.50 9.42
N PRO A 14 1.90 3.49 8.98
CA PRO A 14 2.23 4.90 9.13
C PRO A 14 2.60 5.23 10.58
N HIS A 15 3.56 6.11 10.75
CA HIS A 15 4.04 6.50 12.07
C HIS A 15 4.53 7.94 12.04
N THR A 16 4.57 8.55 13.21
CA THR A 16 5.16 9.89 13.36
C THR A 16 6.67 9.79 13.33
N MET A 17 7.31 10.89 12.93
CA MET A 17 8.76 11.06 13.00
C MET A 17 9.19 11.70 14.32
N ASP A 18 8.39 11.56 15.39
CA ASP A 18 8.70 12.12 16.71
C ASP A 18 9.95 11.45 17.33
N PHE A 19 10.29 10.25 16.87
CA PHE A 19 11.44 9.47 17.28
C PHE A 19 12.34 9.13 16.08
N GLU A 20 13.62 8.87 16.35
CA GLU A 20 14.59 8.44 15.34
C GLU A 20 14.14 7.13 14.67
N ALA A 21 14.48 6.98 13.37
CA ALA A 21 14.18 5.78 12.61
C ALA A 21 14.86 4.56 13.25
N ASN A 22 14.06 3.57 13.67
CA ASN A 22 14.55 2.31 14.23
C ASN A 22 14.40 1.14 13.23
N TYR A 23 14.67 1.41 11.96
CA TYR A 23 14.63 0.40 10.89
C TYR A 23 15.92 0.44 10.07
N ASP A 24 16.36 -0.74 9.64
CA ASP A 24 17.55 -0.90 8.80
C ASP A 24 17.31 -0.22 7.44
N CYS A 25 18.13 0.77 7.14
CA CYS A 25 17.96 1.63 5.97
C CYS A 25 19.27 1.74 5.22
N SER A 26 19.31 1.13 4.04
CA SER A 26 20.51 1.02 3.22
C SER A 26 20.94 2.33 2.54
N GLN A 27 20.08 3.37 2.52
CA GLN A 27 20.30 4.62 1.79
C GLN A 27 19.61 5.81 2.51
N GLY A 28 20.39 6.65 3.21
CA GLY A 28 20.01 8.04 3.52
C GLY A 28 18.77 8.26 4.38
N CYS A 29 18.50 7.39 5.37
CA CYS A 29 17.41 7.65 6.30
C CYS A 29 17.70 8.82 7.24
N TYR A 30 16.63 9.44 7.71
CA TYR A 30 16.73 10.46 8.74
C TYR A 30 17.27 9.86 10.04
N THR A 31 18.26 10.52 10.62
CA THR A 31 18.85 10.15 11.92
C THR A 31 18.37 11.04 13.06
N GLN A 32 17.46 11.97 12.78
CA GLN A 32 16.95 12.96 13.73
C GLN A 32 15.44 12.86 13.84
N SER A 33 14.89 13.21 15.00
CA SER A 33 13.45 13.37 15.19
C SER A 33 12.93 14.64 14.51
N PHE A 34 11.77 14.52 13.84
CA PHE A 34 10.99 15.61 13.26
C PHE A 34 9.56 15.60 13.82
N PRO A 35 9.33 16.19 15.01
CA PRO A 35 8.05 16.10 15.67
C PRO A 35 6.87 16.64 14.85
N GLY A 36 5.76 15.92 14.85
CA GLY A 36 4.53 16.29 14.14
C GLY A 36 4.49 15.93 12.65
N LEU A 37 5.59 15.45 12.06
CA LEU A 37 5.60 14.88 10.71
C LEU A 37 5.16 13.42 10.73
N TRP A 38 4.52 12.99 9.64
CA TRP A 38 4.06 11.62 9.42
C TRP A 38 4.80 11.00 8.24
N THR A 39 5.19 9.73 8.41
CA THR A 39 5.65 8.87 7.32
C THR A 39 4.52 7.92 6.94
N ILE A 40 4.19 7.86 5.64
CA ILE A 40 3.34 6.82 5.05
C ILE A 40 4.26 5.91 4.23
N PRO A 41 4.55 4.68 4.69
CA PRO A 41 5.45 3.79 3.98
C PRO A 41 4.90 3.38 2.61
N ILE A 42 5.76 3.38 1.59
CA ILE A 42 5.51 2.73 0.30
C ILE A 42 6.25 1.40 0.34
N HIS A 43 5.52 0.30 0.57
CA HIS A 43 6.13 -1.02 0.61
C HIS A 43 6.47 -1.51 -0.79
N MET A 44 7.59 -2.22 -0.91
CA MET A 44 7.99 -2.80 -2.19
C MET A 44 6.94 -3.80 -2.67
N TYR A 45 6.53 -3.65 -3.93
CA TYR A 45 5.81 -4.67 -4.66
C TYR A 45 6.68 -5.89 -4.89
N GLN A 46 6.04 -7.05 -4.98
CA GLN A 46 6.67 -8.32 -5.27
C GLN A 46 6.11 -8.87 -6.58
N ASP A 47 7.00 -9.27 -7.50
CA ASP A 47 6.62 -10.06 -8.68
C ASP A 47 6.25 -11.50 -8.28
N PHE A 48 5.72 -12.27 -9.24
CA PHE A 48 5.30 -13.65 -8.97
C PHE A 48 6.46 -14.60 -8.61
N ASP A 49 7.71 -14.20 -8.86
CA ASP A 49 8.93 -14.94 -8.51
C ASP A 49 9.54 -14.47 -7.18
N GLY A 50 8.91 -13.51 -6.51
CA GLY A 50 9.38 -13.01 -5.22
C GLY A 50 10.33 -11.81 -5.29
N ARG A 51 10.59 -11.23 -6.47
CA ARG A 51 11.50 -10.07 -6.62
C ARG A 51 10.80 -8.78 -6.24
N ASN A 52 11.51 -7.94 -5.49
CA ASN A 52 10.98 -6.68 -5.00
C ASN A 52 11.20 -5.53 -5.98
N CYS A 53 10.25 -4.59 -6.02
CA CYS A 53 10.39 -3.32 -6.71
C CYS A 53 9.56 -2.22 -6.02
N THR A 54 9.97 -0.97 -6.12
CA THR A 54 9.38 0.14 -5.32
C THR A 54 8.17 0.78 -5.98
N THR A 55 8.27 1.13 -7.27
CA THR A 55 7.23 1.90 -7.98
C THR A 55 6.85 1.20 -9.27
N ILE A 56 5.55 0.90 -9.44
CA ILE A 56 5.01 0.29 -10.66
C ILE A 56 5.30 1.23 -11.84
N GLY A 57 5.93 0.67 -12.88
CA GLY A 57 6.31 1.41 -14.08
C GLY A 57 7.75 1.92 -14.11
N SER A 58 8.50 1.76 -13.02
CA SER A 58 9.97 1.82 -13.08
C SER A 58 10.54 0.70 -13.94
N ASP A 59 11.71 0.94 -14.55
CA ASP A 59 12.50 -0.01 -15.33
C ASP A 59 12.86 -1.30 -14.57
N HIS A 60 12.93 -1.23 -13.24
CA HIS A 60 13.24 -2.36 -12.37
C HIS A 60 12.01 -3.22 -12.00
N CYS A 61 10.78 -2.74 -12.23
CA CYS A 61 9.57 -3.51 -11.93
C CYS A 61 9.14 -4.42 -13.09
N ARG A 62 9.04 -5.72 -12.83
CA ARG A 62 8.52 -6.71 -13.79
C ARG A 62 6.99 -6.77 -13.73
N VAL A 63 6.34 -5.79 -14.35
CA VAL A 63 4.88 -5.70 -14.41
C VAL A 63 4.32 -6.56 -15.57
N PRO A 64 3.40 -7.49 -15.34
CA PRO A 64 2.76 -8.26 -16.40
C PRO A 64 1.94 -7.37 -17.35
N ARG A 65 2.03 -7.62 -18.67
CA ARG A 65 1.52 -6.71 -19.72
C ARG A 65 0.15 -7.09 -20.30
N THR A 66 -0.71 -7.71 -19.50
CA THR A 66 -2.10 -8.02 -19.86
C THR A 66 -3.02 -7.57 -18.72
N PRO A 67 -4.26 -7.15 -18.98
CA PRO A 67 -5.16 -6.66 -17.94
C PRO A 67 -5.33 -7.65 -16.78
N GLU A 68 -5.55 -8.92 -17.09
CA GLU A 68 -5.84 -9.98 -16.10
C GLU A 68 -4.63 -10.26 -15.23
N ARG A 69 -3.44 -10.38 -15.84
CA ARG A 69 -2.20 -10.61 -15.09
C ARG A 69 -1.80 -9.39 -14.28
N PHE A 70 -2.05 -8.17 -14.76
CA PHE A 70 -1.79 -6.96 -13.97
C PHE A 70 -2.73 -6.87 -12.77
N ALA A 71 -4.02 -7.17 -12.96
CA ALA A 71 -4.97 -7.28 -11.85
C ALA A 71 -4.54 -8.36 -10.84
N GLN A 72 -4.08 -9.52 -11.30
CA GLN A 72 -3.53 -10.58 -10.43
C GLN A 72 -2.28 -10.13 -9.68
N TYR A 73 -1.40 -9.35 -10.32
CA TYR A 73 -0.22 -8.77 -9.68
C TYR A 73 -0.58 -7.80 -8.56
N LEU A 74 -1.58 -6.92 -8.79
CA LEU A 74 -2.09 -6.02 -7.76
C LEU A 74 -2.74 -6.79 -6.60
N LYS A 75 -3.55 -7.82 -6.90
CA LYS A 75 -4.13 -8.71 -5.89
C LYS A 75 -3.08 -9.46 -5.07
N HIS A 76 -2.04 -9.98 -5.73
CA HIS A 76 -0.94 -10.66 -5.06
C HIS A 76 -0.31 -9.74 -4.02
N ASN A 77 -0.08 -8.47 -4.38
CA ASN A 77 0.48 -7.50 -3.46
C ASN A 77 -0.51 -7.06 -2.38
N LEU A 78 -1.78 -6.82 -2.69
CA LEU A 78 -2.81 -6.56 -1.68
C LEU A 78 -2.91 -7.70 -0.64
N ASN A 79 -2.85 -8.95 -1.09
CA ASN A 79 -2.94 -10.13 -0.21
C ASN A 79 -1.78 -10.20 0.79
N ARG A 80 -0.58 -9.69 0.43
CA ARG A 80 0.55 -9.60 1.37
C ARG A 80 0.20 -8.71 2.56
N HIS A 81 -0.60 -7.68 2.36
CA HIS A 81 -1.05 -6.77 3.42
C HIS A 81 -2.24 -7.35 4.19
N LEU A 82 -3.26 -7.86 3.47
CA LEU A 82 -4.47 -8.44 4.07
C LEU A 82 -4.18 -9.63 4.99
N TYR A 83 -3.28 -10.53 4.58
CA TYR A 83 -2.99 -11.73 5.36
C TYR A 83 -1.80 -11.58 6.33
N SER A 84 -1.34 -10.35 6.55
CA SER A 84 -0.33 -10.03 7.56
C SER A 84 -0.93 -9.11 8.64
N ASN A 85 -0.48 -7.85 8.71
CA ASN A 85 -0.86 -6.90 9.75
C ASN A 85 -1.81 -5.80 9.24
N HIS A 86 -2.36 -5.95 8.04
CA HIS A 86 -3.29 -4.99 7.42
C HIS A 86 -2.70 -3.58 7.24
N ALA A 87 -1.36 -3.44 7.20
CA ALA A 87 -0.74 -2.16 6.89
C ALA A 87 -1.26 -1.62 5.53
N PRO A 88 -1.43 -0.30 5.37
CA PRO A 88 -1.98 0.27 4.14
C PRO A 88 -1.22 -0.16 2.89
N PHE A 89 -1.93 -0.67 1.89
CA PHE A 89 -1.36 -0.96 0.58
C PHE A 89 -1.40 0.29 -0.30
N VAL A 90 -0.27 1.01 -0.37
CA VAL A 90 -0.15 2.21 -1.20
C VAL A 90 0.07 1.79 -2.66
N MET A 91 -0.82 2.26 -3.54
CA MET A 91 -0.68 2.10 -4.98
C MET A 91 0.15 3.24 -5.58
N ALA A 92 1.45 3.01 -5.81
CA ALA A 92 2.39 3.98 -6.36
C ALA A 92 2.72 3.66 -7.83
N PHE A 93 2.17 4.45 -8.74
CA PHE A 93 2.51 4.45 -10.16
C PHE A 93 2.49 5.87 -10.71
N ASP A 94 3.30 6.10 -11.74
CA ASP A 94 3.34 7.35 -12.47
C ASP A 94 2.10 7.53 -13.36
N SER A 95 1.59 8.75 -13.44
CA SER A 95 0.38 9.05 -14.21
C SER A 95 0.59 8.94 -15.71
N TYR A 96 1.77 9.29 -16.23
CA TYR A 96 2.11 9.10 -17.64
C TYR A 96 2.22 7.61 -17.96
N TRP A 97 2.84 6.81 -17.08
CA TRP A 97 2.85 5.36 -17.20
C TRP A 97 1.43 4.77 -17.23
N LEU A 98 0.54 5.17 -16.33
CA LEU A 98 -0.82 4.61 -16.31
C LEU A 98 -1.64 5.00 -17.56
N ASN A 99 -1.46 6.22 -18.06
CA ASN A 99 -2.28 6.79 -19.14
C ASN A 99 -1.66 6.68 -20.55
N GLU A 100 -0.57 5.92 -20.70
CA GLU A 100 0.10 5.71 -21.99
C GLU A 100 -0.90 5.16 -23.05
N PRO A 101 -1.20 5.92 -24.13
CA PRO A 101 -2.29 5.60 -25.07
C PRO A 101 -2.20 4.20 -25.70
N TYR A 102 -0.99 3.72 -25.94
CA TYR A 102 -0.77 2.41 -26.58
C TYR A 102 -0.71 1.24 -25.58
N MET A 103 -0.97 1.49 -24.29
CA MET A 103 -0.84 0.53 -23.20
C MET A 103 -2.12 0.44 -22.37
N GLY A 104 -3.29 0.38 -23.03
CA GLY A 104 -4.61 0.36 -22.38
C GLY A 104 -4.82 -0.75 -21.33
N TRP A 105 -4.04 -1.85 -21.42
CA TRP A 105 -4.05 -2.94 -20.44
C TRP A 105 -3.77 -2.49 -19.00
N ARG A 106 -3.08 -1.36 -18.80
CA ARG A 106 -2.74 -0.83 -17.47
C ARG A 106 -3.99 -0.32 -16.75
N GLN A 107 -4.77 0.53 -17.42
CA GLN A 107 -6.03 1.05 -16.90
C GLN A 107 -7.08 -0.06 -16.77
N GLU A 108 -7.17 -0.94 -17.77
CA GLU A 108 -8.10 -2.07 -17.74
C GLU A 108 -7.79 -3.03 -16.59
N GLY A 109 -6.51 -3.37 -16.38
CA GLY A 109 -6.07 -4.20 -15.27
C GLY A 109 -6.31 -3.54 -13.90
N LEU A 110 -6.11 -2.22 -13.78
CA LEU A 110 -6.44 -1.47 -12.56
C LEU A 110 -7.94 -1.51 -12.28
N LYS A 111 -8.78 -1.31 -13.30
CA LYS A 111 -10.24 -1.41 -13.19
C LYS A 111 -10.66 -2.81 -12.76
N LEU A 112 -10.15 -3.86 -13.39
CA LEU A 112 -10.41 -5.25 -13.02
C LEU A 112 -10.01 -5.55 -11.57
N PHE A 113 -8.88 -5.01 -11.11
CA PHE A 113 -8.44 -5.12 -9.72
C PHE A 113 -9.43 -4.47 -8.75
N ILE A 114 -9.84 -3.22 -9.01
CA ILE A 114 -10.79 -2.49 -8.16
C ILE A 114 -12.13 -3.23 -8.11
N GLU A 115 -12.70 -3.58 -9.26
CA GLU A 115 -13.97 -4.31 -9.34
C GLU A 115 -13.90 -5.66 -8.62
N HIS A 116 -12.81 -6.40 -8.79
CA HIS A 116 -12.62 -7.67 -8.10
C HIS A 116 -12.54 -7.48 -6.59
N THR A 117 -11.78 -6.48 -6.14
CA THR A 117 -11.56 -6.19 -4.72
C THR A 117 -12.86 -5.76 -4.04
N LEU A 118 -13.62 -4.85 -4.66
CA LEU A 118 -14.91 -4.42 -4.14
C LEU A 118 -15.92 -5.58 -4.08
N ARG A 119 -15.85 -6.53 -5.02
CA ARG A 119 -16.73 -7.70 -5.04
C ARG A 119 -16.40 -8.74 -3.96
N HIS A 120 -15.12 -8.99 -3.70
CA HIS A 120 -14.67 -10.10 -2.83
C HIS A 120 -14.24 -9.66 -1.44
N HIS A 121 -13.91 -8.38 -1.24
CA HIS A 121 -13.53 -7.80 0.04
C HIS A 121 -14.36 -6.55 0.42
N PRO A 122 -15.70 -6.55 0.22
CA PRO A 122 -16.56 -5.37 0.44
C PRO A 122 -16.58 -4.87 1.89
N ASN A 123 -16.12 -5.69 2.83
CA ASN A 123 -16.13 -5.38 4.25
C ASN A 123 -14.72 -5.14 4.82
N ASP A 124 -13.68 -5.50 4.07
CA ASP A 124 -12.31 -5.59 4.56
C ASP A 124 -11.37 -4.60 3.86
N VAL A 125 -11.71 -4.13 2.65
CA VAL A 125 -10.87 -3.22 1.85
C VAL A 125 -11.61 -1.94 1.49
N TYR A 126 -10.94 -0.81 1.68
CA TYR A 126 -11.44 0.52 1.34
C TYR A 126 -10.39 1.28 0.55
N PHE A 127 -10.81 1.93 -0.53
CA PHE A 127 -9.97 2.84 -1.29
C PHE A 127 -10.15 4.24 -0.71
N VAL A 128 -9.09 4.78 -0.13
CA VAL A 128 -9.10 6.05 0.61
C VAL A 128 -7.94 6.94 0.17
N ARG A 129 -7.99 8.24 0.50
CA ARG A 129 -6.86 9.14 0.25
C ARG A 129 -5.81 8.93 1.33
N MET A 130 -4.55 9.29 1.03
CA MET A 130 -3.46 9.21 2.02
C MET A 130 -3.75 9.99 3.31
N ILE A 131 -4.42 11.15 3.22
CA ILE A 131 -4.80 11.95 4.40
C ILE A 131 -5.81 11.22 5.30
N ASP A 132 -6.68 10.39 4.72
CA ASP A 132 -7.68 9.64 5.47
C ASP A 132 -7.02 8.55 6.33
N ILE A 133 -5.93 7.96 5.83
CA ILE A 133 -5.10 7.03 6.60
C ILE A 133 -4.55 7.73 7.85
N ILE A 134 -4.02 8.95 7.72
CA ILE A 134 -3.47 9.71 8.84
C ILE A 134 -4.57 10.07 9.85
N ASN A 135 -5.74 10.49 9.38
CA ASN A 135 -6.87 10.80 10.26
C ASN A 135 -7.32 9.57 11.05
N TRP A 136 -7.43 8.42 10.38
CA TRP A 136 -7.73 7.16 11.05
C TRP A 136 -6.64 6.75 12.05
N MET A 137 -5.36 6.93 11.72
CA MET A 137 -4.26 6.64 12.65
C MET A 137 -4.26 7.53 13.90
N LYS A 138 -4.69 8.79 13.78
CA LYS A 138 -4.83 9.71 14.93
C LYS A 138 -5.98 9.31 15.85
N GLN A 139 -7.05 8.75 15.29
CA GLN A 139 -8.22 8.31 16.05
C GLN A 139 -8.81 7.02 15.44
N PRO A 140 -8.24 5.85 15.76
CA PRO A 140 -8.67 4.60 15.14
C PRO A 140 -10.10 4.26 15.50
N VAL A 141 -10.88 3.95 14.47
CA VAL A 141 -12.27 3.48 14.59
C VAL A 141 -12.41 2.09 13.99
N SER A 142 -13.40 1.33 14.45
CA SER A 142 -13.70 0.01 13.90
C SER A 142 -14.16 0.10 12.44
N LEU A 143 -14.04 -0.99 11.68
CA LEU A 143 -14.54 -1.04 10.29
C LEU A 143 -16.04 -0.74 10.18
N LYS A 144 -16.82 -1.11 11.21
CA LYS A 144 -18.25 -0.77 11.28
C LYS A 144 -18.45 0.75 11.32
N GLN A 145 -17.73 1.44 12.19
CA GLN A 145 -17.80 2.90 12.32
C GLN A 145 -17.24 3.63 11.08
N MET A 146 -16.21 3.08 10.44
CA MET A 146 -15.70 3.60 9.15
C MET A 146 -16.78 3.64 8.08
N LYS A 147 -17.58 2.58 7.97
CA LYS A 147 -18.69 2.50 7.00
C LYS A 147 -19.84 3.44 7.34
N GLU A 148 -20.19 3.54 8.61
CA GLU A 148 -21.37 4.29 9.06
C GLU A 148 -21.13 5.82 9.11
N GLY A 149 -19.90 6.26 9.43
CA GLY A 149 -19.57 7.68 9.57
C GLY A 149 -18.61 8.20 8.50
N TYR A 150 -17.41 7.63 8.41
CA TYR A 150 -16.30 8.28 7.70
C TYR A 150 -16.43 8.25 6.16
N LEU A 151 -16.89 7.14 5.59
CA LEU A 151 -17.02 7.00 4.13
C LEU A 151 -18.33 7.56 3.57
N ALA A 152 -19.34 7.75 4.42
CA ALA A 152 -20.60 8.38 4.04
C ALA A 152 -20.43 9.89 3.78
N ASP A 153 -19.49 10.54 4.47
CA ASP A 153 -19.20 11.98 4.35
C ASP A 153 -18.33 12.35 3.12
N ILE A 154 -17.84 11.35 2.38
CA ILE A 154 -16.99 11.53 1.17
C ILE A 154 -17.69 11.08 -0.12
N GLY A 155 -18.98 10.68 -0.03
CA GLY A 155 -19.82 10.22 -1.14
C GLY A 155 -20.69 11.31 -1.74
#